data_AF-A0A3A1Y674-F1
#
_entry.id   AF-A0A3A1Y674-F1
#
_cell.length_a   1.000
_cell.length_b   1.000
_cell.length_c   1.000
_cell.angle_alpha   90.00
_cell.angle_beta   90.00
_cell.angle_gamma   90.00
#
_symmetry.space_group_name_H-M   'P 1'
#
loop_
_entity.id
_entity.type
_entity.pdbx_description
1 polymer ?
#
loop_
_entity_poly.entity_id
_entity_poly.type
_entity_poly.pdbx_seq_one_letter_code
_entity_poly.pdbx_strand_id
1 'polypeptide(L)' 'MKNVLKALLAYLILAGSTTAGFAPAHAATGYLIGQEIRAPYLYCIYRVGTQTKEVRMDAGRTCPKTYNF' A
#
# COMPACT_ATOMS: atom_id res chain seq x y z
N MET A 1 -5.55 46.93 -18.31
CA MET A 1 -4.78 45.69 -18.03
C MET A 1 -5.12 45.08 -16.65
N LYS A 2 -6.41 44.96 -16.28
CA LYS A 2 -6.83 44.43 -14.96
C LYS A 2 -7.59 43.10 -15.02
N ASN A 3 -7.98 42.66 -16.22
CA ASN A 3 -8.89 41.53 -16.39
C ASN A 3 -8.15 40.20 -16.68
N VAL A 4 -6.89 40.25 -17.08
CA VAL A 4 -6.08 39.06 -17.39
C VAL A 4 -5.62 38.34 -16.12
N LEU A 5 -5.37 39.10 -15.04
CA LEU A 5 -4.92 38.56 -13.76
C LEU A 5 -6.02 37.72 -13.05
N LYS A 6 -7.31 38.10 -13.24
CA LYS A 6 -8.44 37.33 -12.71
C LYS A 6 -8.62 35.99 -13.42
N ALA A 7 -8.34 35.93 -14.73
CA ALA A 7 -8.45 34.69 -15.50
C ALA A 7 -7.35 33.68 -15.13
N LEU A 8 -6.14 34.15 -14.80
CA LEU A 8 -5.02 33.29 -14.38
C LEU A 8 -5.25 32.67 -12.99
N LEU A 9 -5.87 33.40 -12.07
CA LEU A 9 -6.19 32.89 -10.73
C LEU A 9 -7.26 31.78 -10.75
N ALA A 10 -8.21 31.84 -11.69
CA ALA A 10 -9.25 30.81 -11.84
C ALA A 10 -8.70 29.48 -12.41
N TYR A 11 -7.67 29.55 -13.25
CA TYR A 11 -7.01 28.34 -13.79
C TYR A 11 -6.18 27.58 -12.75
N LEU A 12 -5.57 28.29 -11.80
CA LEU A 12 -4.79 27.67 -10.73
C LEU A 12 -5.66 26.92 -9.71
N ILE A 13 -6.93 27.30 -9.56
CA ILE A 13 -7.86 26.63 -8.63
C ILE A 13 -8.42 25.33 -9.25
N LEU A 14 -8.62 25.27 -10.57
CA LEU A 14 -9.08 24.04 -11.24
C LEU A 14 -8.01 22.95 -11.38
N ALA A 15 -6.71 23.31 -11.30
CA ALA A 15 -5.62 22.34 -11.34
C ALA A 15 -5.30 21.70 -9.96
N GLY A 16 -5.90 22.20 -8.88
CA GLY A 16 -5.61 21.75 -7.51
C GLY A 16 -6.47 20.60 -7.01
N SER A 17 -7.45 20.14 -7.78
CA SER A 17 -8.49 19.23 -7.28
C SER A 17 -8.85 18.14 -8.28
N THR A 18 -7.88 17.28 -8.63
CA THR A 18 -8.21 15.91 -9.03
C THR A 18 -7.21 14.95 -8.41
N THR A 19 -7.72 14.25 -7.40
CA THR A 19 -7.22 13.00 -6.86
C THR A 19 -5.83 13.06 -6.22
N ALA A 20 -5.78 13.57 -4.98
CA ALA A 20 -5.19 12.73 -3.95
C ALA A 20 -5.95 11.41 -4.02
N GLY A 21 -5.43 10.50 -4.84
CA GLY A 21 -5.97 9.17 -4.95
C GLY A 21 -5.95 8.61 -3.55
N PHE A 22 -7.11 8.57 -2.92
CA PHE A 22 -7.50 7.40 -2.17
C PHE A 22 -7.37 6.26 -3.19
N ALA A 23 -6.14 5.79 -3.40
CA ALA A 23 -5.92 4.45 -3.88
C ALA A 23 -6.85 3.63 -3.01
N PRO A 24 -7.80 2.88 -3.59
CA PRO A 24 -8.58 1.97 -2.78
C PRO A 24 -7.55 1.22 -1.96
N ALA A 25 -7.76 1.11 -0.65
CA ALA A 25 -7.11 0.07 0.11
C ALA A 25 -7.59 -1.24 -0.53
N HIS A 26 -7.02 -1.58 -1.69
CA HIS A 26 -7.15 -2.86 -2.33
C HIS A 26 -6.59 -3.77 -1.26
N ALA A 27 -7.48 -4.48 -0.57
CA ALA A 27 -7.09 -5.57 0.29
C ALA A 27 -6.17 -6.44 -0.54
N ALA A 28 -4.87 -6.31 -0.29
CA ALA A 28 -3.87 -6.84 -1.18
C ALA A 28 -3.60 -8.23 -0.64
N THR A 29 -4.24 -9.25 -1.22
CA THR A 29 -4.02 -10.62 -0.78
C THR A 29 -2.65 -11.08 -1.26
N GLY A 30 -1.78 -11.40 -0.31
CA GLY A 30 -0.49 -12.02 -0.56
C GLY A 30 -0.54 -13.53 -0.44
N TYR A 31 0.31 -14.22 -1.20
CA TYR A 31 0.50 -15.68 -1.13
C TYR A 31 1.83 -16.00 -0.48
N LEU A 32 1.84 -16.98 0.42
CA LEU A 32 3.04 -17.39 1.14
C LEU A 32 4.05 -17.98 0.15
N ILE A 33 5.26 -17.42 0.15
CA ILE A 33 6.38 -17.87 -0.70
C ILE A 33 7.58 -18.36 0.11
N GLY A 34 7.60 -18.07 1.43
CA GLY A 34 8.66 -18.52 2.31
C GLY A 34 8.29 -18.29 3.77
N GLN A 35 9.01 -18.98 4.65
CA GLN A 35 8.92 -18.76 6.08
C GLN A 35 10.30 -18.92 6.70
N GLU A 36 10.60 -18.10 7.70
CA GLU A 36 11.87 -18.11 8.41
C GLU A 36 11.63 -17.99 9.91
N ILE A 37 12.28 -18.84 10.70
CA ILE A 37 12.20 -18.76 12.16
C ILE A 37 13.37 -17.91 12.63
N ARG A 38 13.08 -16.73 13.19
CA ARG A 38 14.05 -15.88 13.88
C ARG A 38 13.57 -15.74 15.32
N ALA A 39 14.05 -16.62 16.19
CA ALA A 39 13.58 -16.75 17.56
C ALA A 39 13.54 -15.37 18.27
N PRO A 40 12.42 -15.00 18.92
CA PRO A 40 11.28 -15.84 19.29
C PRO A 40 10.10 -15.82 18.29
N TYR A 41 10.30 -15.38 17.04
CA TYR A 41 9.22 -15.17 16.07
C TYR A 41 9.35 -16.04 14.82
N LEU A 42 8.21 -16.24 14.16
CA LEU A 42 8.10 -16.79 12.81
C LEU A 42 7.84 -15.63 11.85
N TYR A 43 8.66 -15.53 10.81
CA TYR A 43 8.50 -14.53 9.75
C TYR A 43 7.94 -15.22 8.51
N CYS A 44 6.75 -14.79 8.10
CA CYS A 44 6.03 -15.29 6.94
C CYS A 44 6.22 -14.34 5.77
N ILE A 45 6.82 -14.82 4.69
CA ILE A 45 7.18 -14.04 3.51
C ILE A 45 6.10 -14.24 2.45
N TYR A 46 5.39 -13.18 2.10
CA TYR A 46 4.29 -13.18 1.15
C TYR A 46 4.64 -12.42 -0.13
N ARG A 47 4.18 -12.91 -1.28
CA ARG A 47 4.17 -12.18 -2.55
C ARG A 47 2.82 -11.49 -2.72
N VAL A 48 2.83 -10.16 -2.86
CA VAL A 48 1.67 -9.31 -3.10
C VAL A 48 1.87 -8.59 -4.43
N GLY A 49 1.29 -9.11 -5.52
CA GLY A 49 1.61 -8.66 -6.88
C GLY A 49 3.09 -8.87 -7.19
N THR A 50 3.83 -7.79 -7.47
CA THR A 50 5.29 -7.82 -7.70
C THR A 50 6.12 -7.61 -6.43
N GLN A 51 5.48 -7.23 -5.32
CA GLN A 51 6.16 -6.93 -4.06
C GLN A 51 6.28 -8.17 -3.16
N THR A 52 7.33 -8.20 -2.34
CA THR A 52 7.45 -9.15 -1.24
C THR A 52 7.20 -8.41 0.07
N LYS A 53 6.36 -8.99 0.94
CA LYS A 53 6.01 -8.46 2.26
C LYS A 53 6.31 -9.52 3.31
N GLU A 54 6.77 -9.10 4.48
CA GLU A 54 7.07 -9.98 5.60
C GLU A 54 6.06 -9.71 6.73
N VAL A 55 5.49 -10.78 7.30
CA VAL A 55 4.56 -10.72 8.44
C VAL A 55 5.19 -11.47 9.60
N ARG A 56 5.28 -10.81 10.76
CA ARG A 56 5.77 -11.42 12.00
C ARG A 56 4.63 -12.11 12.73
N MET A 57 4.85 -13.36 13.12
CA MET A 57 3.95 -14.17 13.95
C MET A 57 4.71 -14.76 15.13
N ASP A 58 4.00 -15.22 16.16
CA ASP A 58 4.62 -15.94 17.27
C ASP A 58 5.23 -17.27 16.81
N ALA A 59 6.39 -17.64 17.36
CA ALA A 59 6.99 -18.94 17.09
C ALA A 59 6.04 -20.07 17.53
N GLY A 60 5.95 -21.14 16.72
CA GLY A 60 5.03 -22.26 16.91
C GLY A 60 3.67 -22.11 16.23
N ARG A 61 3.38 -20.94 15.64
CA ARG A 61 2.27 -20.79 14.69
C ARG A 61 2.66 -21.31 13.31
N THR A 62 1.68 -21.54 12.45
CA THR A 62 1.92 -21.85 11.03
C THR A 62 1.57 -20.63 10.18
N CYS A 63 2.45 -20.27 9.25
CA CYS A 63 2.15 -19.20 8.30
C CYS A 63 0.91 -19.57 7.46
N PRO A 64 -0.14 -18.75 7.44
CA PRO A 64 -1.28 -19.00 6.57
C PRO A 64 -0.84 -18.92 5.11
N LYS A 65 -1.43 -19.74 4.24
CA LYS A 65 -1.10 -19.77 2.80
C LYS A 65 -1.36 -18.43 2.11
N THR A 66 -2.33 -17.66 2.61
CA THR A 66 -2.69 -16.34 2.13
C THR A 66 -2.83 -15.36 3.30
N TYR A 67 -2.47 -14.10 3.07
CA TYR A 67 -2.61 -13.04 4.07
C TYR A 67 -3.17 -11.78 3.43
N ASN A 68 -4.13 -11.13 4.10
CA ASN A 68 -4.69 -9.86 3.64
C ASN A 68 -3.90 -8.72 4.29
N PHE A 69 -3.26 -7.91 3.44
CA PHE A 69 -2.48 -6.74 3.83
C PHE A 69 -3.31 -5.46 3.80
#